data_AF-A0A527VW69-F1
#
_entry.id   AF-A0A527VW69-F1
#
_cell.length_a   1.000
_cell.length_b   1.000
_cell.length_c   1.000
_cell.angle_alpha   90.00
_cell.angle_beta   90.00
_cell.angle_gamma   90.00
#
_symmetry.space_group_name_H-M   'P 1'
#
loop_
_entity.id
_entity.type
_entity.pdbx_description
1 polymer ?
#
loop_
_entity_poly.entity_id
_entity_poly.type
_entity_poly.pdbx_seq_one_letter_code
_entity_poly.pdbx_strand_id
1 'polypeptide(L)'
;NLHNVLFRGFLKPWEAYTGAKISWIDLAQADYNARLQQSIATGTVDFDIIEMGAPFEGDVCGKGLTSEMPDWVKKQIDFDDLVNYLKPPVGTWNGKQYRVTIDGDAHNFNYRTDVFSDSELAAAWKADSGDKAGLTEWGVPKTWQQVQAVTKFLKGKKFKGQDVYGYLDAPKPWGGFGFYFLGSRATAYAKHPDDKAWLFDADTMKPRVNNPAWVRAIQDVIDALP
;
A
#
# COMPACT_ATOMS: atom_id res chain seq x y z
N ASN A 1 1.60 -8.09 -14.49
CA ASN A 1 1.32 -6.65 -14.30
C ASN A 1 -0.05 -6.38 -14.93
N LEU A 2 -1.09 -6.14 -14.13
CA LEU A 2 -2.48 -5.98 -14.61
C LEU A 2 -2.68 -4.63 -15.34
N HIS A 3 -1.91 -3.61 -14.96
CA HIS A 3 -1.87 -2.29 -15.60
C HIS A 3 -1.55 -2.40 -17.10
N ASN A 4 -0.55 -3.22 -17.45
CA ASN A 4 -0.20 -3.47 -18.85
C ASN A 4 -1.36 -4.06 -19.67
N VAL A 5 -2.23 -4.88 -19.05
CA VAL A 5 -3.38 -5.48 -19.75
C VAL A 5 -4.44 -4.42 -20.06
N LEU A 6 -4.71 -3.53 -19.11
CA LEU A 6 -5.68 -2.44 -19.28
C LEU A 6 -5.18 -1.42 -20.32
N PHE A 7 -3.95 -0.91 -20.18
CA PHE A 7 -3.43 0.11 -21.09
C PHE A 7 -3.21 -0.42 -22.51
N ARG A 8 -2.78 -1.67 -22.66
CA ARG A 8 -2.65 -2.28 -23.99
C ARG A 8 -3.99 -2.51 -24.68
N GLY A 9 -5.06 -2.71 -23.90
CA GLY A 9 -6.42 -2.76 -24.44
C GLY A 9 -6.84 -1.46 -25.14
N PHE A 10 -6.41 -0.31 -24.62
CA PHE A 10 -6.69 1.01 -25.19
C PHE A 10 -5.65 1.49 -26.21
N LEU A 11 -4.52 0.79 -26.34
CA LEU A 11 -3.41 1.22 -27.19
C LEU A 11 -3.84 1.37 -28.65
N LYS A 12 -4.51 0.36 -29.23
CA LYS A 12 -4.88 0.41 -30.65
C LYS A 12 -5.81 1.60 -31.00
N PRO A 13 -6.90 1.87 -30.26
CA PRO A 13 -7.69 3.08 -30.46
C PRO A 13 -6.87 4.37 -30.29
N TRP A 14 -5.99 4.45 -29.29
CA TRP A 14 -5.16 5.62 -29.04
C TRP A 14 -4.14 5.89 -30.17
N GLU A 15 -3.47 4.85 -30.67
CA GLU A 15 -2.55 4.94 -31.81
C GLU A 15 -3.29 5.37 -33.08
N ALA A 16 -4.51 4.85 -33.31
CA ALA A 16 -5.33 5.26 -34.44
C ALA A 16 -5.79 6.72 -34.33
N TYR A 17 -6.10 7.20 -33.13
CA TYR A 17 -6.55 8.57 -32.88
C TYR A 17 -5.40 9.60 -32.98
N THR A 18 -4.22 9.25 -32.47
CA THR A 18 -3.08 10.19 -32.35
C THR A 18 -2.04 10.06 -33.45
N GLY A 19 -1.96 8.90 -34.10
CA GLY A 19 -0.85 8.53 -35.00
C GLY A 19 0.48 8.22 -34.28
N ALA A 20 0.54 8.39 -32.96
CA ALA A 20 1.71 8.06 -32.15
C ALA A 20 1.80 6.55 -31.88
N LYS A 21 2.97 6.07 -31.44
CA LYS A 21 3.24 4.68 -31.07
C LYS A 21 3.91 4.60 -29.71
N ILE A 22 3.60 3.56 -28.94
CA ILE A 22 4.24 3.28 -27.64
C ILE A 22 5.02 1.97 -27.73
N SER A 23 6.32 2.03 -27.42
CA SER A 23 7.16 0.85 -27.20
C SER A 23 7.20 0.52 -25.71
N TRP A 24 6.92 -0.74 -25.36
CA TRP A 24 6.83 -1.17 -23.97
C TRP A 24 8.12 -1.79 -23.47
N ILE A 25 8.54 -1.39 -22.27
CA ILE A 25 9.63 -2.03 -21.53
C ILE A 25 9.00 -2.73 -20.32
N ASP A 26 8.70 -4.01 -20.45
CA ASP A 26 8.08 -4.80 -19.37
C ASP A 26 9.14 -5.24 -18.36
N LEU A 27 8.91 -4.92 -17.09
CA LEU A 27 9.75 -5.36 -15.98
C LEU A 27 8.89 -6.05 -14.93
N ALA A 28 9.46 -7.04 -14.26
CA ALA A 28 8.85 -7.56 -13.05
C ALA A 28 8.95 -6.49 -11.94
N GLN A 29 7.94 -6.44 -11.07
CA GLN A 29 7.86 -5.46 -9.99
C GLN A 29 9.12 -5.44 -9.10
N ALA A 30 9.74 -6.61 -8.88
CA ALA A 30 10.94 -6.74 -8.07
C ALA A 30 12.19 -6.13 -8.72
N ASP A 31 12.24 -6.10 -10.06
CA ASP A 31 13.43 -5.68 -10.82
C ASP A 31 13.38 -4.20 -11.19
N TYR A 32 12.17 -3.63 -11.26
CA TYR A 32 11.92 -2.25 -11.70
C TYR A 32 12.79 -1.21 -10.97
N ASN A 33 12.80 -1.24 -9.63
CA ASN A 33 13.52 -0.21 -8.85
C ASN A 33 15.03 -0.28 -9.09
N ALA A 34 15.62 -1.48 -9.10
CA ALA A 34 17.06 -1.62 -9.32
C ALA A 34 17.47 -1.07 -10.70
N ARG A 35 16.69 -1.36 -11.74
CA ARG A 35 16.93 -0.80 -13.08
C ARG A 35 16.77 0.71 -13.11
N LEU A 36 15.71 1.26 -12.51
CA LEU A 36 15.49 2.70 -12.44
C LEU A 36 16.67 3.41 -11.76
N GLN A 37 17.07 2.95 -10.57
CA GLN A 37 18.19 3.53 -9.83
C GLN A 37 19.49 3.44 -10.62
N GLN A 38 19.74 2.32 -11.31
CA GLN A 38 20.90 2.18 -12.18
C GLN A 38 20.87 3.21 -13.32
N SER A 39 19.77 3.33 -14.06
CA SER A 39 19.62 4.30 -15.15
C SER A 39 19.79 5.74 -14.69
N ILE A 40 19.29 6.09 -13.50
CA ILE A 40 19.50 7.41 -12.89
C ILE A 40 20.98 7.62 -12.57
N ALA A 41 21.63 6.63 -11.94
CA ALA A 41 23.02 6.75 -11.50
C ALA A 41 24.01 6.85 -12.68
N THR A 42 23.75 6.16 -13.78
CA THR A 42 24.60 6.16 -14.97
C THR A 42 24.22 7.23 -16.00
N GLY A 43 23.09 7.92 -15.82
CA GLY A 43 22.58 8.87 -16.80
C GLY A 43 22.13 8.20 -18.11
N THR A 44 21.74 6.93 -18.06
CA THR A 44 21.34 6.13 -19.23
C THR A 44 19.84 5.83 -19.21
N VAL A 45 19.03 6.83 -18.91
CA VAL A 45 17.56 6.72 -19.01
C VAL A 45 17.20 6.51 -20.48
N ASP A 46 16.49 5.43 -20.76
CA ASP A 46 16.14 4.95 -22.10
C ASP A 46 14.62 4.91 -22.35
N PHE A 47 13.85 5.66 -21.57
CA PHE A 47 12.40 5.75 -21.63
C PHE A 47 11.90 7.19 -21.55
N ASP A 48 10.82 7.50 -22.26
CA ASP A 48 10.19 8.82 -22.26
C ASP A 48 9.09 8.98 -21.19
N ILE A 49 8.44 7.86 -20.84
CA ILE A 49 7.33 7.79 -19.90
C ILE A 49 7.61 6.66 -18.91
N ILE A 50 7.34 6.92 -17.64
CA ILE A 50 7.49 5.93 -16.58
C ILE A 50 6.23 5.84 -15.72
N GLU A 51 5.71 4.63 -15.59
CA GLU A 51 4.74 4.29 -14.55
C GLU A 51 5.51 4.00 -13.27
N MET A 52 5.22 4.76 -12.20
CA MET A 52 5.91 4.61 -10.92
C MET A 52 5.00 5.00 -9.75
N GLY A 53 5.23 4.37 -8.60
CA GLY A 53 4.59 4.78 -7.36
C GLY A 53 5.18 6.07 -6.79
N ALA A 54 4.40 6.75 -5.93
CA ALA A 54 4.81 7.97 -5.24
C ALA A 54 6.18 7.90 -4.51
N PRO A 55 6.62 6.75 -3.93
CA PRO A 55 7.91 6.68 -3.25
C PRO A 55 9.13 6.99 -4.12
N PHE A 56 9.02 6.87 -5.45
CA PHE A 56 10.13 7.15 -6.37
C PHE A 56 10.17 8.62 -6.85
N GLU A 57 9.19 9.44 -6.49
CA GLU A 57 9.10 10.85 -6.91
C GLU A 57 10.33 11.66 -6.46
N GLY A 58 10.84 11.40 -5.26
CA GLY A 58 12.03 12.07 -4.75
C GLY A 58 13.28 11.80 -5.59
N ASP A 59 13.46 10.55 -6.06
CA ASP A 59 14.62 10.16 -6.86
C ASP A 59 14.59 10.79 -8.25
N VAL A 60 13.43 10.78 -8.91
CA VAL A 60 13.31 11.33 -10.27
C VAL A 60 13.23 12.85 -10.30
N CYS A 61 12.44 13.47 -9.41
CA CYS A 61 12.25 14.92 -9.39
C CYS A 61 13.47 15.62 -8.78
N GLY A 62 14.10 15.03 -7.75
CA GLY A 62 15.34 15.54 -7.16
C GLY A 62 16.52 15.55 -8.13
N LYS A 63 16.47 14.73 -9.19
CA LYS A 63 17.44 14.71 -10.29
C LYS A 63 17.03 15.53 -11.51
N GLY A 64 15.85 16.17 -11.47
CA GLY A 64 15.35 16.99 -12.58
C GLY A 64 14.98 16.18 -13.83
N LEU A 65 14.61 14.90 -13.67
CA LEU A 65 14.31 13.99 -14.77
C LEU A 65 12.84 14.05 -15.23
N THR A 66 12.04 14.93 -14.63
CA THR A 66 10.60 15.05 -14.87
C THR A 66 10.24 16.40 -15.47
N SER A 67 9.30 16.39 -16.42
CA SER A 67 8.73 17.63 -16.99
C SER A 67 7.61 18.15 -16.09
N GLU A 68 7.62 19.46 -15.82
CA GLU A 68 6.50 20.12 -15.14
C GLU A 68 5.22 19.96 -15.96
N MET A 69 4.13 19.58 -15.30
CA MET A 69 2.83 19.41 -15.93
C MET A 69 2.28 20.75 -16.41
N PRO A 70 2.05 20.93 -17.72
CA PRO A 70 1.40 22.14 -18.24
C PRO A 70 -0.03 22.30 -17.73
N ASP A 71 -0.50 23.53 -17.57
CA ASP A 71 -1.85 23.80 -17.05
C ASP A 71 -2.97 23.27 -17.95
N TRP A 72 -2.75 23.19 -19.26
CA TRP A 72 -3.74 22.58 -20.17
C TRP A 72 -3.96 21.09 -19.86
N VAL A 73 -2.94 20.38 -19.37
CA VAL A 73 -3.08 18.98 -18.97
C VAL A 73 -3.96 18.89 -17.73
N LYS A 74 -3.73 19.75 -16.72
CA LYS A 74 -4.57 19.80 -15.51
C LYS A 74 -6.04 20.00 -15.85
N LYS A 75 -6.32 20.90 -16.80
CA LYS A 75 -7.68 21.14 -17.29
C LYS A 75 -8.25 19.93 -18.06
N GLN A 76 -7.44 19.30 -18.90
CA GLN A 76 -7.88 18.16 -19.71
C GLN A 76 -8.25 16.95 -18.86
N ILE A 77 -7.52 16.70 -17.77
CA ILE A 77 -7.78 15.55 -16.89
C ILE A 77 -8.75 15.87 -15.75
N ASP A 78 -9.32 17.08 -15.74
CA ASP A 78 -10.14 17.58 -14.64
C ASP A 78 -9.48 17.36 -13.27
N PHE A 79 -8.32 17.98 -13.07
CA PHE A 79 -7.45 17.72 -11.91
C PHE A 79 -8.15 17.84 -10.55
N ASP A 80 -9.17 18.69 -10.46
CA ASP A 80 -9.95 18.89 -9.24
C ASP A 80 -10.84 17.68 -8.89
N ASP A 81 -11.14 16.80 -9.84
CA ASP A 81 -11.89 15.55 -9.65
C ASP A 81 -11.02 14.37 -9.17
N LEU A 82 -9.74 14.60 -8.90
CA LEU A 82 -8.90 13.59 -8.25
C LEU A 82 -9.35 13.34 -6.81
N VAL A 83 -9.30 12.08 -6.37
CA VAL A 83 -9.47 11.73 -4.96
C VAL A 83 -8.42 12.44 -4.10
N ASN A 84 -8.84 12.96 -2.94
CA ASN A 84 -8.04 13.92 -2.18
C ASN A 84 -6.65 13.43 -1.75
N TYR A 85 -6.45 12.12 -1.54
CA TYR A 85 -5.14 11.59 -1.15
C TYR A 85 -4.12 11.52 -2.30
N LEU A 86 -4.57 11.68 -3.56
CA LEU A 86 -3.73 11.72 -4.77
C LEU A 86 -3.44 13.15 -5.24
N LYS A 87 -4.03 14.15 -4.57
CA LYS A 87 -3.75 15.57 -4.78
C LYS A 87 -2.43 15.98 -4.09
N PRO A 88 -1.91 17.20 -4.35
CA PRO A 88 -0.73 17.72 -3.67
C PRO A 88 -0.80 17.52 -2.15
N PRO A 89 0.30 17.09 -1.50
CA PRO A 89 1.67 17.13 -2.01
C PRO A 89 2.08 15.95 -2.91
N VAL A 90 1.23 14.94 -3.09
CA VAL A 90 1.56 13.79 -3.94
C VAL A 90 1.70 14.22 -5.40
N GLY A 91 2.76 13.77 -6.08
CA GLY A 91 3.04 14.14 -7.46
C GLY A 91 3.62 15.53 -7.65
N THR A 92 4.05 16.18 -6.55
CA THR A 92 4.65 17.51 -6.59
C THR A 92 6.10 17.53 -6.13
N TRP A 93 6.86 18.45 -6.70
CA TRP A 93 8.22 18.76 -6.27
C TRP A 93 8.43 20.27 -6.31
N ASN A 94 8.97 20.87 -5.24
CA ASN A 94 9.14 22.33 -5.14
C ASN A 94 7.86 23.13 -5.50
N GLY A 95 6.69 22.63 -5.09
CA GLY A 95 5.40 23.28 -5.32
C GLY A 95 4.83 23.14 -6.74
N LYS A 96 5.47 22.37 -7.62
CA LYS A 96 5.05 22.15 -9.02
C LYS A 96 4.59 20.71 -9.23
N GLN A 97 3.63 20.51 -10.13
CA GLN A 97 3.07 19.20 -10.47
C GLN A 97 3.91 18.51 -11.54
N TYR A 98 4.24 17.22 -11.38
CA TYR A 98 5.12 16.49 -12.32
C TYR A 98 4.55 15.16 -12.85
N ARG A 99 3.37 14.74 -12.40
CA ARG A 99 2.77 13.46 -12.81
C ARG A 99 1.28 13.56 -13.11
N VAL A 100 0.82 12.73 -14.03
CA VAL A 100 -0.60 12.36 -14.19
C VAL A 100 -0.86 11.11 -13.34
N THR A 101 -1.87 11.15 -12.49
CA THR A 101 -2.25 10.00 -11.68
C THR A 101 -3.20 9.10 -12.48
N ILE A 102 -2.85 7.83 -12.64
CA ILE A 102 -3.62 6.85 -13.43
C ILE A 102 -4.31 5.79 -12.55
N ASP A 103 -3.80 5.60 -11.33
CA ASP A 103 -4.35 4.71 -10.31
C ASP A 103 -4.02 5.22 -8.90
N GLY A 104 -4.60 4.56 -7.90
CA GLY A 104 -4.31 4.83 -6.50
C GLY A 104 -4.62 3.62 -5.65
N ASP A 105 -3.69 3.30 -4.75
CA ASP A 105 -3.79 2.14 -3.87
C ASP A 105 -4.14 2.56 -2.45
N ALA A 106 -5.08 1.83 -1.85
CA ALA A 106 -5.42 1.94 -0.44
C ALA A 106 -5.44 0.55 0.20
N HIS A 107 -4.86 0.44 1.39
CA HIS A 107 -4.98 -0.76 2.20
C HIS A 107 -6.36 -0.82 2.87
N ASN A 108 -7.08 -1.90 2.61
CA ASN A 108 -8.40 -2.18 3.17
C ASN A 108 -8.35 -3.40 4.08
N PHE A 109 -9.13 -3.39 5.16
CA PHE A 109 -9.33 -4.55 6.00
C PHE A 109 -10.46 -5.42 5.43
N ASN A 110 -10.08 -6.41 4.62
CA ASN A 110 -11.03 -7.36 4.01
C ASN A 110 -11.26 -8.55 4.94
N TYR A 111 -12.51 -9.00 5.05
CA TYR A 111 -12.88 -10.11 5.91
C TYR A 111 -13.90 -11.05 5.26
N ARG A 112 -13.97 -12.29 5.74
CA ARG A 112 -14.94 -13.31 5.30
C ARG A 112 -16.22 -13.20 6.11
N THR A 113 -17.26 -12.62 5.51
CA THR A 113 -18.56 -12.42 6.17
C THR A 113 -19.14 -13.72 6.73
N ASP A 114 -19.02 -14.82 6.00
CA ASP A 114 -19.54 -16.13 6.40
C ASP A 114 -18.81 -16.75 7.61
N VAL A 115 -17.54 -16.42 7.83
CA VAL A 115 -16.80 -16.82 9.04
C VAL A 115 -17.26 -15.99 10.24
N PHE A 116 -17.41 -14.68 10.06
CA PHE A 116 -17.77 -13.77 11.16
C PHE A 116 -19.27 -13.76 11.51
N SER A 117 -20.12 -14.36 10.67
CA SER A 117 -21.55 -14.56 10.97
C SER A 117 -21.90 -15.98 11.44
N ASP A 118 -20.90 -16.86 11.58
CA ASP A 118 -21.13 -18.27 11.90
C ASP A 118 -21.56 -18.47 13.36
N SER A 119 -22.67 -19.19 13.57
CA SER A 119 -23.26 -19.39 14.89
C SER A 119 -22.47 -20.36 15.76
N GLU A 120 -21.79 -21.35 15.17
CA GLU A 120 -20.96 -22.30 15.91
C GLU A 120 -19.68 -21.63 16.40
N LEU A 121 -19.03 -20.83 15.55
CA LEU A 121 -17.91 -19.97 15.95
C LEU A 121 -18.35 -18.95 16.99
N ALA A 122 -19.56 -18.39 16.89
CA ALA A 122 -20.09 -17.50 17.93
C ALA A 122 -20.29 -18.19 19.28
N ALA A 123 -20.84 -19.41 19.30
CA ALA A 123 -20.98 -20.21 20.51
C ALA A 123 -19.61 -20.59 21.10
N ALA A 124 -18.68 -21.03 20.25
CA ALA A 124 -17.32 -21.37 20.64
C ALA A 124 -16.56 -20.15 21.17
N TRP A 125 -16.71 -18.98 20.56
CA TRP A 125 -16.12 -17.73 21.03
C TRP A 125 -16.66 -17.35 22.41
N LYS A 126 -17.95 -17.53 22.68
CA LYS A 126 -18.54 -17.28 24.01
C LYS A 126 -17.95 -18.20 25.07
N ALA A 127 -17.80 -19.48 24.75
CA ALA A 127 -17.24 -20.49 25.66
C ALA A 127 -15.71 -20.35 25.84
N ASP A 128 -15.01 -19.70 24.92
CA ASP A 128 -13.58 -19.49 24.99
C ASP A 128 -13.20 -18.59 26.19
N SER A 129 -12.20 -19.03 26.96
CA SER A 129 -11.68 -18.32 28.13
C SER A 129 -10.42 -17.50 27.84
N GLY A 130 -10.00 -17.44 26.57
CA GLY A 130 -8.87 -16.64 26.13
C GLY A 130 -9.12 -15.14 26.27
N ASP A 131 -8.05 -14.36 26.18
CA ASP A 131 -8.15 -12.91 26.11
C ASP A 131 -8.80 -12.48 24.79
N LYS A 132 -9.96 -11.82 24.92
CA LYS A 132 -10.81 -11.37 23.80
C LYS A 132 -10.52 -9.94 23.37
N ALA A 133 -9.57 -9.24 24.01
CA ALA A 133 -9.22 -7.86 23.70
C ALA A 133 -10.43 -6.91 23.61
N GLY A 134 -11.42 -7.11 24.49
CA GLY A 134 -12.67 -6.34 24.52
C GLY A 134 -13.69 -6.69 23.43
N LEU A 135 -13.46 -7.69 22.58
CA LEU A 135 -14.45 -8.21 21.62
C LEU A 135 -15.36 -9.25 22.31
N THR A 136 -16.45 -8.80 22.92
CA THR A 136 -17.32 -9.66 23.76
C THR A 136 -18.15 -10.66 22.95
N GLU A 137 -18.68 -10.23 21.82
CA GLU A 137 -19.46 -11.05 20.90
C GLU A 137 -18.62 -11.39 19.65
N TRP A 138 -18.83 -12.58 19.08
CA TRP A 138 -18.16 -12.95 17.84
C TRP A 138 -18.56 -12.00 16.71
N GLY A 139 -17.56 -11.49 15.99
CA GLY A 139 -17.77 -10.52 14.94
C GLY A 139 -16.45 -9.98 14.41
N VAL A 140 -16.57 -9.09 13.43
CA VAL A 140 -15.41 -8.51 12.73
C VAL A 140 -14.58 -7.67 13.71
N PRO A 141 -13.26 -7.95 13.86
CA PRO A 141 -12.39 -7.19 14.75
C PRO A 141 -12.21 -5.75 14.26
N LYS A 142 -12.13 -4.81 15.20
CA LYS A 142 -12.01 -3.36 14.95
C LYS A 142 -10.68 -2.77 15.41
N THR A 143 -9.87 -3.54 16.13
CA THR A 143 -8.53 -3.14 16.59
C THR A 143 -7.54 -4.26 16.29
N TRP A 144 -6.25 -3.91 16.22
CA TRP A 144 -5.19 -4.92 16.04
C TRP A 144 -5.17 -5.96 17.17
N GLN A 145 -5.45 -5.57 18.41
CA GLN A 145 -5.55 -6.52 19.52
C GLN A 145 -6.72 -7.50 19.33
N GLN A 146 -7.85 -7.05 18.77
CA GLN A 146 -8.96 -7.95 18.43
C GLN A 146 -8.59 -8.87 17.26
N VAL A 147 -7.84 -8.39 16.26
CA VAL A 147 -7.29 -9.25 15.20
C VAL A 147 -6.40 -10.35 15.79
N GLN A 148 -5.56 -10.02 16.78
CA GLN A 148 -4.73 -11.01 17.48
C GLN A 148 -5.57 -12.03 18.24
N ALA A 149 -6.59 -11.59 18.98
CA ALA A 149 -7.49 -12.48 19.72
C ALA A 149 -8.24 -13.44 18.79
N VAL A 150 -8.81 -12.91 17.69
CA VAL A 150 -9.47 -13.69 16.65
C VAL A 150 -8.51 -14.70 16.01
N THR A 151 -7.28 -14.28 15.73
CA THR A 151 -6.24 -15.14 15.12
C THR A 151 -5.87 -16.30 16.03
N LYS A 152 -5.66 -16.03 17.32
CA LYS A 152 -5.37 -17.06 18.32
C LYS A 152 -6.55 -18.02 18.51
N PHE A 153 -7.77 -17.50 18.58
CA PHE A 153 -8.99 -18.31 18.69
C PHE A 153 -9.16 -19.24 17.48
N LEU A 154 -8.95 -18.75 16.25
CA LEU A 154 -9.12 -19.56 15.04
C LEU A 154 -8.00 -20.58 14.81
N LYS A 155 -6.87 -20.46 15.50
CA LYS A 155 -5.71 -21.36 15.33
C LYS A 155 -6.11 -22.83 15.51
N GLY A 156 -5.87 -23.64 14.48
CA GLY A 156 -6.14 -25.07 14.46
C GLY A 156 -7.62 -25.46 14.32
N LYS A 157 -8.53 -24.49 14.16
CA LYS A 157 -9.95 -24.77 13.91
C LYS A 157 -10.19 -25.05 12.42
N LYS A 158 -11.36 -25.63 12.15
CA LYS A 158 -11.89 -25.81 10.81
C LYS A 158 -13.19 -25.05 10.64
N PHE A 159 -13.43 -24.55 9.43
CA PHE A 159 -14.68 -23.96 9.00
C PHE A 159 -15.10 -24.64 7.69
N LYS A 160 -16.30 -25.23 7.66
CA LYS A 160 -16.82 -26.00 6.51
C LYS A 160 -15.83 -27.06 5.98
N GLY A 161 -15.16 -27.76 6.90
CA GLY A 161 -14.22 -28.84 6.58
C GLY A 161 -12.81 -28.39 6.15
N GLN A 162 -12.55 -27.09 6.03
CA GLN A 162 -11.25 -26.52 5.67
C GLN A 162 -10.61 -25.82 6.87
N ASP A 163 -9.28 -25.74 6.90
CA ASP A 163 -8.58 -24.98 7.93
C ASP A 163 -8.95 -23.50 7.83
N VAL A 164 -9.20 -22.87 8.98
CA VAL A 164 -9.50 -21.43 9.06
C VAL A 164 -8.34 -20.70 9.73
N TYR A 165 -7.94 -19.58 9.13
CA TYR A 165 -6.87 -18.73 9.61
C TYR A 165 -7.45 -17.36 9.92
N GLY A 166 -7.12 -16.77 11.07
CA GLY A 166 -7.74 -15.51 11.49
C GLY A 166 -7.18 -14.26 10.84
N TYR A 167 -5.93 -14.29 10.36
CA TYR A 167 -5.33 -13.18 9.64
C TYR A 167 -4.32 -13.68 8.60
N LEU A 168 -4.36 -13.10 7.41
CA LEU A 168 -3.38 -13.34 6.35
C LEU A 168 -2.43 -12.15 6.31
N ASP A 169 -1.17 -12.40 6.63
CA ASP A 169 -0.11 -11.38 6.63
C ASP A 169 0.95 -11.67 5.56
N ALA A 170 1.78 -10.68 5.26
CA ALA A 170 2.91 -10.79 4.33
C ALA A 170 4.25 -10.72 5.09
N PRO A 171 4.64 -11.76 5.86
CA PRO A 171 5.82 -11.72 6.73
C PRO A 171 7.16 -11.90 5.99
N LYS A 172 7.14 -12.01 4.66
CA LYS A 172 8.35 -12.23 3.87
C LYS A 172 9.30 -11.03 4.06
N PRO A 173 10.52 -11.24 4.58
CA PRO A 173 11.49 -10.16 4.72
C PRO A 173 12.02 -9.73 3.34
N TRP A 174 12.37 -8.44 3.23
CA TRP A 174 13.02 -7.76 2.09
C TRP A 174 12.17 -7.41 0.85
N GLY A 175 12.14 -6.10 0.56
CA GLY A 175 11.73 -5.54 -0.73
C GLY A 175 10.22 -5.54 -1.00
N GLY A 176 9.77 -4.62 -1.84
CA GLY A 176 8.40 -4.56 -2.32
C GLY A 176 7.36 -4.18 -1.25
N PHE A 177 6.16 -4.78 -1.34
CA PHE A 177 4.99 -4.34 -0.59
C PHE A 177 4.96 -4.73 0.90
N GLY A 178 5.89 -5.58 1.38
CA GLY A 178 5.90 -6.04 2.78
C GLY A 178 5.99 -4.90 3.80
N PHE A 179 6.77 -3.85 3.49
CA PHE A 179 6.82 -2.65 4.32
C PHE A 179 5.46 -1.96 4.44
N TYR A 180 4.66 -1.89 3.37
CA TYR A 180 3.37 -1.21 3.45
C TYR A 180 2.40 -1.92 4.40
N PHE A 181 2.39 -3.26 4.41
CA PHE A 181 1.52 -4.02 5.32
C PHE A 181 1.95 -3.84 6.78
N LEU A 182 3.25 -3.92 7.06
CA LEU A 182 3.79 -3.59 8.38
C LEU A 182 3.51 -2.12 8.76
N GLY A 183 3.68 -1.21 7.82
CA GLY A 183 3.42 0.22 7.96
C GLY A 183 1.97 0.49 8.32
N SER A 184 1.00 -0.15 7.65
CA SER A 184 -0.43 -0.05 7.98
C SER A 184 -0.77 -0.54 9.38
N ARG A 185 -0.03 -1.53 9.91
CA ARG A 185 -0.16 -1.91 11.30
C ARG A 185 0.44 -0.85 12.23
N ALA A 186 1.66 -0.43 11.92
CA ALA A 186 2.40 0.53 12.72
C ALA A 186 1.73 1.90 12.79
N THR A 187 0.98 2.33 11.77
CA THR A 187 0.28 3.63 11.79
C THR A 187 -0.67 3.75 12.98
N ALA A 188 -1.35 2.68 13.38
CA ALA A 188 -2.24 2.68 14.54
C ALA A 188 -1.53 2.96 15.88
N TYR A 189 -0.22 2.75 15.94
CA TYR A 189 0.59 2.97 17.15
C TYR A 189 1.52 4.18 17.05
N ALA A 190 2.05 4.45 15.85
CA ALA A 190 3.18 5.35 15.64
C ALA A 190 2.80 6.66 14.92
N LYS A 191 1.59 6.76 14.33
CA LYS A 191 1.13 7.96 13.64
C LYS A 191 0.03 8.65 14.44
N HIS A 192 0.27 9.88 14.85
CA HIS A 192 -0.76 10.72 15.46
C HIS A 192 -1.43 11.61 14.40
N PRO A 193 -2.76 11.85 14.43
CA PRO A 193 -3.44 12.73 13.48
C PRO A 193 -2.89 14.17 13.48
N ASP A 194 -2.55 14.70 14.65
CA ASP A 194 -2.07 16.09 14.80
C ASP A 194 -0.60 16.30 14.43
N ASP A 195 0.17 15.23 14.28
CA ASP A 195 1.56 15.32 13.84
C ASP A 195 1.65 15.03 12.34
N LYS A 196 2.11 15.97 11.52
CA LYS A 196 2.21 15.77 10.07
C LYS A 196 3.28 14.74 9.69
N ALA A 197 4.27 14.50 10.54
CA ALA A 197 5.33 13.54 10.29
C ALA A 197 4.89 12.09 10.56
N TRP A 198 5.56 11.14 9.91
CA TRP A 198 5.29 9.70 10.05
C TRP A 198 6.59 8.90 10.16
N LEU A 199 7.28 8.71 9.04
CA LEU A 199 8.49 7.87 8.97
C LEU A 199 9.76 8.64 9.31
N PHE A 200 9.78 9.93 9.01
CA PHE A 200 10.89 10.82 9.24
C PHE A 200 10.37 12.09 9.90
N ASP A 201 11.21 12.70 10.71
CA ASP A 201 11.02 14.07 11.15
C ASP A 201 11.05 15.03 9.96
N ALA A 202 10.13 16.00 9.91
CA ALA A 202 9.94 16.85 8.74
C ALA A 202 11.10 17.82 8.51
N ASP A 203 11.74 18.30 9.58
CA ASP A 203 12.81 19.30 9.50
C ASP A 203 14.19 18.65 9.40
N THR A 204 14.39 17.56 10.15
CA THR A 204 15.72 16.94 10.29
C THR A 204 15.93 15.69 9.45
N MET A 205 14.87 15.16 8.83
CA MET A 205 14.87 13.85 8.16
C MET A 205 15.35 12.70 9.07
N LYS A 206 15.35 12.90 10.40
CA LYS A 206 15.71 11.85 11.34
C LYS A 206 14.66 10.73 11.28
N PRO A 207 15.06 9.46 11.10
CA PRO A 207 14.10 8.35 11.08
C PRO A 207 13.35 8.22 12.40
N ARG A 208 12.04 7.99 12.32
CA ARG A 208 11.12 7.79 13.46
C ARG A 208 10.75 6.32 13.68
N VAL A 209 11.38 5.40 12.96
CA VAL A 209 11.01 3.98 12.91
C VAL A 209 11.58 3.14 14.07
N ASN A 210 12.58 3.64 14.80
CA ASN A 210 13.18 2.93 15.93
C ASN A 210 12.60 3.42 17.27
N ASN A 211 11.34 3.05 17.54
CA ASN A 211 10.64 3.45 18.77
C ASN A 211 9.70 2.33 19.28
N PRO A 212 9.17 2.43 20.52
CA PRO A 212 8.31 1.39 21.10
C PRO A 212 7.03 1.06 20.30
N ALA A 213 6.48 2.03 19.54
CA ALA A 213 5.28 1.81 18.73
C ALA A 213 5.56 0.89 17.54
N TRP A 214 6.71 1.06 16.87
CA TRP A 214 7.15 0.14 15.82
C TRP A 214 7.50 -1.24 16.36
N VAL A 215 8.16 -1.30 17.53
CA VAL A 215 8.42 -2.57 18.23
C VAL A 215 7.10 -3.30 18.51
N ARG A 216 6.08 -2.57 18.99
CA ARG A 216 4.74 -3.15 19.24
C ARG A 216 4.11 -3.70 17.96
N ALA A 217 4.15 -2.95 16.86
CA ALA A 217 3.61 -3.38 15.58
C ALA A 217 4.26 -4.67 15.06
N ILE A 218 5.59 -4.75 15.15
CA ILE A 218 6.37 -5.93 14.74
C ILE A 218 6.06 -7.11 15.67
N GLN A 219 5.96 -6.88 16.98
CA GLN A 219 5.62 -7.93 17.93
C GLN A 219 4.25 -8.54 17.64
N ASP A 220 3.26 -7.73 17.27
CA ASP A 220 1.96 -8.24 16.86
C ASP A 220 2.07 -9.14 15.59
N VAL A 221 3.00 -8.87 14.67
CA VAL A 221 3.25 -9.76 13.51
C VAL A 221 3.81 -11.09 13.99
N ILE A 222 4.86 -11.03 14.82
CA ILE A 222 5.55 -12.22 15.34
C ILE A 222 4.58 -13.12 16.12
N ASP A 223 3.76 -12.52 17.00
CA ASP A 223 2.79 -13.24 17.83
C ASP A 223 1.68 -13.93 17.03
N ALA A 224 1.48 -13.53 15.76
CA ALA A 224 0.48 -14.09 14.86
C ALA A 224 1.04 -15.16 13.90
N LEU A 225 2.35 -15.38 13.88
CA LEU A 225 2.96 -16.39 13.01
C LEU A 225 2.56 -17.82 13.46
N PRO A 226 2.44 -18.77 12.52
CA PRO A 226 2.07 -20.16 12.81
C PRO A 226 2.98 -20.86 13.84
#